data_AF-A0A141HAU5-F1
#
_entry.id   AF-A0A141HAU5-F1
#
_cell.length_a   1.000
_cell.length_b   1.000
_cell.length_c   1.000
_cell.angle_alpha   90.00
_cell.angle_beta   90.00
_cell.angle_gamma   90.00
#
_symmetry.space_group_name_H-M   'P 1'
#
loop_
_entity.id
_entity.type
_entity.pdbx_description
1 polymer ?
#
loop_
_entity_poly.entity_id
_entity_poly.type
_entity_poly.pdbx_seq_one_letter_code
_entity_poly.pdbx_strand_id
1 'polypeptide(L)' 'MMVIFLSFMSLVFKWRRLFFVLISFEFILLTFFYVYSFVFVGLMMVFFICFSVISSLLGLVVVVSSVFVCGDDLCLF' A
#
# COMPACT_ATOMS: atom_id res chain seq x y z
N MET A 1 -7.26 -0.88 -14.82
CA MET A 1 -7.79 0.51 -14.77
C MET A 1 -8.92 0.63 -13.74
N MET A 2 -10.02 -0.14 -13.82
CA MET A 2 -11.09 -0.10 -12.80
C MET A 2 -10.60 -0.41 -11.38
N VAL A 3 -9.66 -1.34 -11.22
CA VAL A 3 -9.06 -1.66 -9.90
C VAL A 3 -8.32 -0.45 -9.31
N ILE A 4 -7.54 0.28 -10.12
CA ILE A 4 -6.84 1.51 -9.69
C ILE A 4 -7.85 2.54 -9.17
N PHE A 5 -8.92 2.78 -9.93
CA PHE A 5 -9.98 3.70 -9.53
C PHE A 5 -10.62 3.30 -8.19
N LEU A 6 -10.88 2.00 -8.01
CA LEU A 6 -11.48 1.46 -6.79
C LEU A 6 -10.51 1.57 -5.60
N SER A 7 -9.21 1.35 -5.81
CA SER A 7 -8.18 1.54 -4.78
C SER A 7 -7.95 3.00 -4.41
N PHE A 8 -8.06 3.93 -5.36
CA PHE A 8 -8.05 5.36 -5.04
C PHE A 8 -9.31 5.78 -4.28
N MET A 9 -10.48 5.22 -4.64
CA MET A 9 -11.70 5.45 -3.87
C MET A 9 -11.58 4.91 -2.44
N SER A 10 -10.96 3.76 -2.22
CA SER A 10 -10.74 3.23 -0.86
C SER A 10 -9.75 4.04 -0.03
N LEU A 11 -8.82 4.77 -0.66
CA LEU A 11 -7.97 5.77 0.02
C LEU A 11 -8.74 7.04 0.42
N VAL A 12 -9.60 7.54 -0.47
CA VAL A 12 -10.37 8.78 -0.24
C VAL A 12 -11.48 8.57 0.78
N PHE A 13 -12.21 7.46 0.68
CA PHE A 13 -13.13 7.01 1.71
C PHE A 13 -12.33 6.35 2.83
N LYS A 14 -11.58 7.16 3.60
CA LYS A 14 -10.83 6.70 4.78
C LYS A 14 -11.74 5.89 5.68
N TRP A 15 -11.50 4.58 5.73
CA TRP A 15 -12.07 3.74 6.77
C TRP A 15 -11.31 4.01 8.07
N ARG A 16 -12.00 3.93 9.21
CA ARG A 16 -11.54 4.39 10.54
C ARG A 16 -10.17 3.82 10.98
N ARG A 17 -9.70 2.72 10.38
CA ARG A 17 -8.46 2.01 10.76
C ARG A 17 -7.36 2.21 9.72
N LEU A 18 -6.13 2.44 10.19
CA LEU A 18 -4.92 2.61 9.35
C LEU A 18 -4.66 1.41 8.41
N PHE A 19 -5.00 0.19 8.85
CA PHE A 19 -4.89 -1.01 8.02
C PHE A 19 -5.58 -0.90 6.66
N PHE A 20 -6.75 -0.25 6.57
CA PHE A 20 -7.46 -0.10 5.30
C PHE A 20 -6.70 0.80 4.31
N VAL A 21 -5.98 1.79 4.82
CA VAL A 21 -5.11 2.66 4.01
C VAL A 21 -3.96 1.84 3.43
N LEU A 22 -3.32 1.01 4.25
CA LEU A 22 -2.23 0.12 3.83
C LEU A 22 -2.65 -0.91 2.78
N ILE A 23 -3.80 -1.54 2.98
CA ILE A 23 -4.38 -2.47 2.01
C ILE A 23 -4.66 -1.76 0.68
N SER A 24 -5.12 -0.50 0.72
CA SER A 24 -5.34 0.26 -0.50
C SER A 24 -4.03 0.56 -1.25
N PHE A 25 -2.94 0.85 -0.53
CA PHE A 25 -1.61 1.01 -1.13
C PHE A 25 -1.08 -0.29 -1.77
N GLU A 26 -1.30 -1.44 -1.14
CA GLU A 26 -0.97 -2.76 -1.71
C GLU A 26 -1.71 -3.02 -3.03
N PHE A 27 -3.01 -2.74 -3.08
CA PHE A 27 -3.77 -2.89 -4.32
C PHE A 27 -3.27 -1.97 -5.43
N ILE A 28 -2.86 -0.74 -5.10
CA ILE A 28 -2.25 0.18 -6.07
C ILE A 28 -0.93 -0.38 -6.60
N LEU A 29 -0.04 -0.85 -5.71
CA LEU A 29 1.23 -1.47 -6.11
C LEU A 29 1.03 -2.70 -7.00
N LEU A 30 0.04 -3.55 -6.71
CA LEU A 30 -0.30 -4.70 -7.55
C LEU A 30 -0.79 -4.29 -8.94
N THR A 31 -1.60 -3.24 -9.04
CA THR A 31 -2.03 -2.75 -10.35
C THR A 31 -0.90 -2.13 -11.15
N PHE A 32 0.02 -1.42 -10.49
CA PHE A 32 1.25 -0.94 -11.12
C PHE A 32 2.12 -2.10 -11.57
N PHE A 33 2.30 -3.13 -10.74
CA PHE A 33 3.03 -4.34 -11.12
C PHE A 33 2.45 -4.99 -12.37
N TYR A 34 1.12 -5.12 -12.44
CA TYR A 34 0.45 -5.67 -13.62
C TYR A 34 0.72 -4.84 -14.87
N VAL A 35 0.56 -3.51 -14.82
CA VAL A 35 0.79 -2.63 -15.98
C VAL A 35 2.26 -2.63 -16.39
N TYR A 36 3.16 -2.56 -15.41
CA TYR A 36 4.60 -2.50 -15.63
C TYR A 36 5.20 -3.83 -16.07
N SER A 37 4.55 -4.96 -15.77
CA SER A 37 4.98 -6.27 -16.28
C SER A 37 5.00 -6.37 -17.81
N PHE A 38 4.20 -5.54 -18.50
CA PHE A 38 4.18 -5.49 -19.97
C PHE A 38 5.28 -4.58 -20.56
N VAL A 39 5.89 -3.71 -19.74
CA VAL A 39 6.83 -2.67 -20.20
C VAL A 39 8.25 -2.92 -19.69
N PHE A 40 8.39 -3.37 -18.46
CA PHE A 40 9.68 -3.61 -17.82
C PHE A 40 10.10 -5.07 -17.97
N VAL A 41 11.34 -5.28 -18.43
CA VAL A 41 11.95 -6.60 -18.55
C VAL A 41 13.20 -6.69 -17.66
N GLY A 42 13.40 -7.85 -17.05
CA GLY A 42 14.64 -8.19 -16.34
C GLY A 42 14.80 -7.51 -14.97
N LEU A 43 15.93 -6.85 -14.76
CA LEU A 43 16.37 -6.30 -13.46
C LEU A 43 15.40 -5.27 -12.86
N MET A 44 14.69 -4.51 -13.70
CA MET A 44 13.75 -3.50 -13.23
C MET A 44 12.53 -4.11 -12.52
N MET A 45 12.09 -5.30 -12.94
CA MET A 45 11.01 -6.02 -12.26
C MET A 45 11.44 -6.50 -10.87
N VAL A 46 12.67 -6.99 -10.74
CA VAL A 46 13.23 -7.43 -9.45
C VAL A 46 13.34 -6.24 -8.49
N PHE A 47 13.85 -5.11 -8.96
CA PHE A 47 13.91 -3.89 -8.15
C PHE A 47 12.52 -3.45 -7.67
N PHE A 48 11.52 -3.49 -8.55
CA PHE A 48 10.16 -3.12 -8.20
C PHE A 48 9.55 -4.04 -7.13
N ILE A 49 9.79 -5.35 -7.21
CA ILE A 49 9.33 -6.32 -6.21
C ILE A 49 10.03 -6.10 -4.86
N CYS A 50 11.35 -5.84 -4.87
CA CYS A 50 12.07 -5.53 -3.63
C CYS A 50 11.53 -4.24 -2.99
N PHE A 51 11.29 -3.20 -3.81
CA PHE A 51 10.72 -1.95 -3.33
C PHE A 51 9.32 -2.13 -2.75
N SER A 52 8.46 -2.96 -3.37
CA SER A 52 7.11 -3.21 -2.85
C SER A 52 7.15 -3.85 -1.46
N VAL A 53 8.03 -4.84 -1.25
CA VAL A 53 8.20 -5.50 0.06
C VAL A 53 8.72 -4.52 1.12
N ILE A 54 9.68 -3.66 0.77
CA ILE A 54 10.21 -2.67 1.72
C ILE A 54 9.11 -1.67 2.11
N SER A 55 8.32 -1.20 1.14
CA SER A 55 7.24 -0.25 1.39
C SER A 55 6.14 -0.82 2.30
N SER A 56 5.82 -2.11 2.17
CA SER A 56 4.80 -2.77 2.98
C SER A 56 5.26 -3.05 4.41
N LEU A 57 6.54 -3.44 4.58
CA LEU A 57 7.17 -3.57 5.89
C LEU A 57 7.21 -2.23 6.63
N LEU A 58 7.62 -1.15 5.96
CA LEU A 58 7.62 0.19 6.54
C LEU A 58 6.20 0.61 6.94
N GLY A 59 5.22 0.32 6.11
CA GLY A 59 3.81 0.55 6.40
C GLY A 59 3.34 -0.15 7.68
N LEU A 60 3.72 -1.41 7.87
CA LEU A 60 3.44 -2.16 9.10
C LEU A 60 4.13 -1.57 10.33
N VAL A 61 5.40 -1.16 10.20
CA VAL A 61 6.13 -0.49 11.30
C VAL A 61 5.43 0.80 11.74
N VAL A 62 4.87 1.56 10.79
CA VAL A 62 4.08 2.77 11.11
C VAL A 62 2.82 2.41 11.91
N VAL A 63 2.11 1.33 11.56
CA VAL A 63 0.95 0.89 12.35
C VAL A 63 1.35 0.47 13.75
N VAL A 64 2.37 -0.39 13.87
CA VAL A 64 2.83 -0.87 15.18
C VAL A 64 3.27 0.30 16.07
N SER A 65 3.99 1.28 15.50
CA SER A 65 4.37 2.48 16.25
C SER A 65 3.18 3.36 16.63
N SER A 66 2.16 3.49 15.77
CA SER A 66 0.93 4.22 16.11
C SER A 66 0.14 3.56 17.25
N VAL A 67 0.02 2.23 17.26
CA VAL A 67 -0.62 1.49 18.35
C VAL A 67 0.18 1.61 19.64
N PHE A 68 1.51 1.55 19.55
CA PHE A 68 2.36 1.69 20.73
C PHE A 68 2.25 3.08 21.39
N VAL A 69 2.11 4.15 20.59
CA VAL A 69 2.07 5.53 21.09
C VAL A 69 0.64 5.99 21.45
N CYS A 70 -0.37 5.67 20.63
CA CYS A 70 -1.75 6.13 20.81
C CYS A 70 -2.68 5.10 21.44
N GLY A 71 -2.27 3.83 21.55
CA GLY A 71 -3.08 2.74 22.09
C GLY A 71 -4.13 2.16 21.13
N ASP A 72 -4.31 2.75 19.94
CA ASP A 72 -5.31 2.34 18.96
C ASP A 72 -4.80 2.45 17.51
N ASP A 73 -5.30 1.58 16.62
CA ASP A 73 -5.05 1.57 15.16
C ASP A 73 -5.87 2.61 14.37
N LEU A 74 -6.54 3.51 15.09
CA LEU A 74 -7.40 4.51 14.49
C LEU A 74 -6.53 5.50 13.72
N CYS A 75 -6.91 5.79 12.47
CA CYS A 75 -6.27 6.87 11.72
C CYS A 75 -6.43 8.15 12.55
N LEU A 76 -5.34 8.73 13.06
CA LEU A 76 -5.33 10.01 13.76
C LEU A 76 -5.95 11.09 12.86
N PHE A 77 -7.26 11.27 13.03
CA PHE A 77 -8.10 12.44 12.80
C PHE A 77 -9.33 12.29 13.71
#